data_AF-A0A4Q1SRT1-F1
#
_entry.id   AF-A0A4Q1SRT1-F1
#
_cell.length_a   1.000
_cell.length_b   1.000
_cell.length_c   1.000
_cell.angle_alpha   90.00
_cell.angle_beta   90.00
_cell.angle_gamma   90.00
#
_symmetry.space_group_name_H-M   'P 1'
#
loop_
_entity.id
_entity.type
_entity.pdbx_description
1 polymer ?
#
loop_
_entity_poly.entity_id
_entity_poly.type
_entity_poly.pdbx_seq_one_letter_code
_entity_poly.pdbx_strand_id
1 'polypeptide(L)'
;MKRNLVSNLLFLLGAIPLLFTPFILMANIMSIAGERTGEEGALLLFVVYSFIVVSSTYFLTYLGCLIYRFTRKGKEKPMLLAVIPLVHLGLAVILFNLWLAFGG
;
A
#
# COMPACT_ATOMS: atom_id res chain seq x y z
N MET A 1 25.38 -8.29 6.52
CA MET A 1 24.23 -9.22 6.41
C MET A 1 24.16 -9.74 4.98
N LYS A 2 23.90 -11.04 4.72
CA LYS A 2 23.83 -11.56 3.33
C LYS A 2 22.70 -10.85 2.56
N ARG A 3 22.95 -10.35 1.34
CA ARG A 3 21.99 -9.60 0.50
C ARG A 3 20.63 -10.31 0.34
N ASN A 4 20.66 -11.63 0.24
CA ASN A 4 19.47 -12.47 0.13
C ASN A 4 18.63 -12.50 1.42
N LEU A 5 19.26 -12.41 2.59
CA LEU A 5 18.58 -12.35 3.89
C LEU A 5 17.82 -11.02 4.03
N VAL A 6 18.48 -9.90 3.67
CA VAL A 6 17.87 -8.56 3.65
C VAL A 6 16.63 -8.56 2.76
N SER A 7 16.75 -9.06 1.52
CA SER A 7 15.63 -9.12 0.59
C SER A 7 14.46 -9.98 1.10
N ASN A 8 14.74 -11.09 1.77
CA ASN A 8 13.70 -11.92 2.40
C ASN A 8 12.97 -11.17 3.51
N LEU A 9 13.72 -10.49 4.39
CA LEU A 9 13.16 -9.73 5.50
C LEU A 9 12.29 -8.58 5.01
N LEU A 10 12.75 -7.81 4.02
CA LEU A 10 11.96 -6.72 3.41
C LEU A 10 10.65 -7.23 2.81
N PHE A 11 10.68 -8.40 2.16
CA PHE A 11 9.47 -9.03 1.63
C PHE A 11 8.50 -9.47 2.73
N LEU A 12 9.03 -10.08 3.81
CA LEU A 12 8.23 -10.48 4.97
C LEU A 12 7.58 -9.27 5.65
N LEU A 13 8.34 -8.18 5.81
CA LEU A 13 7.80 -6.92 6.34
C LEU A 13 6.69 -6.37 5.44
N GLY A 14 6.85 -6.44 4.12
CA GLY A 14 5.79 -6.10 3.17
C GLY A 14 4.60 -7.07 3.16
N ALA A 15 4.70 -8.25 3.77
CA ALA A 15 3.57 -9.16 3.88
C ALA A 15 2.64 -8.78 5.05
N ILE A 16 3.19 -8.16 6.11
CA ILE A 16 2.47 -7.84 7.35
C ILE A 16 1.21 -7.00 7.07
N PRO A 17 1.25 -5.91 6.26
CA PRO A 17 0.06 -5.10 6.01
C PRO A 17 -1.07 -5.85 5.29
N LEU A 18 -0.79 -6.96 4.61
CA LEU A 18 -1.82 -7.77 3.95
C LEU A 18 -2.82 -8.38 4.94
N LEU A 19 -2.38 -8.65 6.16
CA LEU A 19 -3.26 -9.13 7.23
C LEU A 19 -4.33 -8.09 7.58
N PHE A 20 -4.03 -6.80 7.36
CA PHE A 20 -4.92 -5.70 7.67
C PHE A 20 -5.70 -5.19 6.44
N THR A 21 -5.34 -5.62 5.23
CA THR A 21 -5.99 -5.19 3.98
C THR A 21 -7.52 -5.35 4.00
N PRO A 22 -8.13 -6.45 4.50
CA PRO A 22 -9.59 -6.55 4.55
C PRO A 22 -10.25 -5.44 5.37
N PHE A 23 -9.65 -5.06 6.50
CA PHE A 23 -10.14 -3.97 7.35
C PHE A 23 -9.98 -2.61 6.68
N ILE A 24 -8.85 -2.38 6.00
CA ILE A 24 -8.59 -1.14 5.26
C ILE A 24 -9.57 -1.00 4.09
N LEU A 25 -9.81 -2.08 3.33
CA LEU A 25 -10.79 -2.09 2.25
C LEU A 25 -12.21 -1.83 2.76
N MET A 26 -12.57 -2.43 3.89
CA MET A 26 -13.86 -2.15 4.55
C MET A 26 -13.99 -0.67 4.92
N ALA A 27 -12.96 -0.09 5.56
CA ALA A 27 -12.92 1.32 5.90
C ALA A 27 -13.01 2.23 4.66
N ASN A 28 -12.35 1.86 3.56
CA ASN A 28 -12.45 2.57 2.28
C ASN A 28 -13.89 2.54 1.72
N ILE A 29 -14.55 1.38 1.76
CA ILE A 29 -15.95 1.23 1.33
C ILE A 29 -16.87 2.11 2.19
N MET A 30 -16.71 2.05 3.52
CA MET A 30 -17.47 2.89 4.46
C MET A 30 -17.25 4.38 4.18
N SER A 31 -16.02 4.78 3.88
CA SER A 31 -15.67 6.18 3.59
C SER A 31 -16.28 6.67 2.27
N ILE A 32 -16.42 5.79 1.26
CA ILE A 32 -17.11 6.11 0.01
C ILE A 32 -18.63 6.15 0.19
N ALA A 33 -19.17 5.24 1.01
CA ALA A 33 -20.60 5.14 1.27
C ALA A 33 -21.14 6.21 2.23
N GLY A 34 -20.25 6.85 3.00
CA GLY A 34 -20.60 7.96 3.88
C GLY A 34 -21.17 9.15 3.11
N GLU A 35 -22.21 9.76 3.67
CA GLU A 35 -22.83 10.94 3.10
C GLU A 35 -21.88 12.13 3.18
N ARG A 36 -21.74 12.87 2.07
CA ARG A 36 -20.86 14.03 1.96
C ARG A 36 -21.67 15.29 2.20
N THR A 37 -21.10 16.25 2.95
CA THR A 37 -21.74 17.56 3.17
C THR A 37 -21.68 18.45 1.93
N GLY A 38 -20.78 18.15 0.98
CA GLY A 38 -20.55 18.95 -0.23
C GLY A 38 -19.69 20.20 0.01
N GLU A 39 -19.30 20.47 1.26
CA GLU A 39 -18.47 21.62 1.66
C GLU A 39 -16.98 21.25 1.79
N GLU A 40 -16.60 20.04 1.37
CA GLU A 40 -15.24 19.53 1.52
C GLU A 40 -14.29 20.19 0.52
N GLY A 41 -13.11 20.59 0.99
CA GLY A 41 -12.08 21.14 0.10
C GLY A 41 -11.63 20.14 -0.97
N ALA A 42 -11.39 20.63 -2.19
CA ALA A 42 -10.92 19.81 -3.32
C ALA A 42 -9.61 19.05 -3.02
N LEU A 43 -8.73 19.62 -2.20
CA LEU A 43 -7.48 18.98 -1.77
C LEU A 43 -7.77 17.77 -0.87
N LEU A 44 -8.66 17.91 0.12
CA LEU A 44 -9.05 16.82 1.00
C LEU A 44 -9.65 15.67 0.20
N LEU A 45 -10.58 15.96 -0.70
CA LEU A 45 -11.17 15.02 -1.64
C LEU A 45 -10.10 14.24 -2.43
N PHE A 46 -9.15 14.95 -3.02
CA PHE A 46 -8.06 14.34 -3.78
C PHE A 46 -7.20 13.41 -2.93
N VAL A 47 -6.85 13.80 -1.70
CA VAL A 47 -6.05 12.98 -0.78
C VAL A 47 -6.81 11.72 -0.38
N VAL A 48 -8.10 11.83 -0.05
CA VAL A 48 -8.97 10.69 0.33
C VAL A 48 -9.05 9.67 -0.81
N TYR A 49 -9.38 10.12 -2.02
CA TYR A 49 -9.48 9.21 -3.17
C TYR A 49 -8.12 8.61 -3.54
N SER A 50 -7.04 9.38 -3.44
CA SER A 50 -5.68 8.87 -3.65
C SER A 50 -5.33 7.79 -2.62
N PHE A 51 -5.63 8.02 -1.33
CA PHE A 51 -5.42 7.04 -0.28
C PHE A 51 -6.20 5.75 -0.57
N ILE A 52 -7.47 5.84 -0.95
CA ILE A 52 -8.31 4.67 -1.27
C ILE A 52 -7.70 3.87 -2.41
N VAL A 53 -7.31 4.51 -3.51
CA VAL A 53 -6.73 3.82 -4.68
C VAL A 53 -5.40 3.16 -4.33
N VAL A 54 -4.50 3.88 -3.67
CA VAL A 54 -3.16 3.39 -3.32
C VAL A 54 -3.27 2.24 -2.30
N SER A 55 -4.03 2.42 -1.22
CA SER A 55 -4.21 1.36 -0.21
C SER A 55 -4.91 0.11 -0.77
N SER A 56 -5.89 0.26 -1.67
CA SER A 56 -6.61 -0.87 -2.26
C SER A 56 -5.76 -1.66 -3.27
N THR A 57 -4.88 -0.99 -4.01
CA THR A 57 -3.99 -1.62 -5.00
C THR A 57 -2.71 -2.19 -4.37
N TYR A 58 -2.50 -1.99 -3.08
CA TYR A 58 -1.37 -2.56 -2.34
C TYR A 58 -1.30 -4.09 -2.46
N PHE A 59 -2.44 -4.78 -2.27
CA PHE A 59 -2.53 -6.24 -2.39
C PHE A 59 -2.05 -6.72 -3.77
N LEU A 60 -2.52 -6.06 -4.84
CA LEU A 60 -2.13 -6.36 -6.21
C LEU A 60 -0.63 -6.12 -6.44
N THR A 61 -0.08 -5.05 -5.87
CA THR A 61 1.35 -4.73 -5.97
C THR A 61 2.20 -5.80 -5.31
N TYR A 62 1.84 -6.21 -4.09
CA TYR A 62 2.56 -7.27 -3.39
C TYR A 62 2.46 -8.59 -4.14
N LEU A 63 1.25 -8.96 -4.60
CA LEU A 63 1.02 -10.20 -5.34
C LEU A 63 1.81 -10.23 -6.65
N GLY A 64 1.84 -9.14 -7.41
CA GLY A 64 2.64 -9.02 -8.63
C GLY A 64 4.14 -9.19 -8.35
N CYS A 65 4.66 -8.55 -7.30
CA CYS A 65 6.05 -8.71 -6.88
C CYS A 65 6.36 -10.16 -6.45
N LEU A 66 5.42 -10.80 -5.74
CA LEU A 66 5.54 -12.19 -5.28
C LEU A 66 5.58 -13.16 -6.46
N ILE A 67 4.64 -13.05 -7.40
CA ILE A 67 4.58 -13.89 -8.61
C ILE A 67 5.87 -13.74 -9.41
N TYR A 68 6.31 -12.50 -9.67
CA TYR A 68 7.56 -12.23 -10.40
C TYR A 68 8.77 -12.89 -9.71
N ARG A 69 8.79 -12.90 -8.38
CA ARG A 69 9.85 -13.51 -7.58
C ARG A 69 9.91 -15.03 -7.69
N PHE A 70 8.79 -15.69 -7.95
CA PHE A 70 8.70 -17.14 -8.11
C PHE A 70 8.90 -17.61 -9.56
N THR A 71 8.54 -16.79 -10.55
CA THR A 71 8.70 -17.12 -11.98
C THR A 71 10.14 -17.02 -12.47
N ARG A 72 10.97 -16.15 -11.86
CA ARG A 72 12.41 -16.04 -12.17
C ARG A 72 13.26 -16.99 -11.31
N LYS A 73 13.29 -18.28 -11.68
CA LYS A 73 14.27 -19.24 -11.14
C LYS A 73 15.65 -19.00 -11.77
N GLY A 74 16.71 -18.92 -10.95
CA GLY A 74 18.11 -18.93 -11.40
C GLY A 74 18.77 -17.59 -11.77
N LYS A 75 18.02 -16.47 -11.83
CA LYS A 75 18.62 -15.13 -11.99
C LYS A 75 18.72 -14.43 -10.63
N GLU A 76 19.74 -13.59 -10.44
CA GLU A 76 19.82 -12.74 -9.25
C GLU A 76 18.50 -11.99 -9.09
N LYS A 77 17.84 -12.19 -7.94
CA LYS A 77 16.56 -11.53 -7.65
C LYS A 77 16.89 -10.07 -7.31
N PRO A 78 16.45 -9.09 -8.12
CA PRO A 78 16.79 -7.70 -7.86
C PRO A 78 16.18 -7.28 -6.52
N MET A 79 17.00 -6.67 -5.67
CA MET A 79 16.58 -6.15 -4.35
C MET A 79 15.41 -5.17 -4.47
N LEU A 80 15.31 -4.47 -5.61
CA LEU A 80 14.21 -3.58 -5.97
C LEU A 80 12.83 -4.23 -5.85
N LEU A 81 12.68 -5.52 -6.16
CA LEU A 81 11.39 -6.21 -6.02
C LEU A 81 10.89 -6.28 -4.57
N ALA A 82 11.80 -6.29 -3.60
CA ALA A 82 11.45 -6.28 -2.19
C ALA A 82 11.15 -4.87 -1.68
N VAL A 83 11.65 -3.84 -2.36
CA VAL A 83 11.48 -2.43 -2.01
C VAL A 83 10.17 -1.87 -2.54
N ILE A 84 9.71 -2.32 -3.72
CA ILE A 84 8.46 -1.83 -4.36
C ILE A 84 7.26 -1.89 -3.40
N PRO A 85 6.94 -3.03 -2.74
CA PRO A 85 5.82 -3.07 -1.81
C PRO A 85 6.02 -2.12 -0.62
N LEU A 86 7.25 -1.95 -0.14
CA LEU A 86 7.52 -1.04 0.99
C LEU A 86 7.36 0.43 0.60
N VAL A 87 7.75 0.81 -0.61
CA VAL A 87 7.53 2.17 -1.15
C VAL A 87 6.04 2.42 -1.34
N HIS A 88 5.30 1.46 -1.88
CA HIS A 88 3.85 1.57 -2.01
C HIS A 88 3.18 1.71 -0.63
N LEU A 89 3.58 0.91 0.34
CA LEU A 89 3.11 1.05 1.72
C LEU A 89 3.42 2.43 2.29
N GLY A 90 4.66 2.92 2.10
CA GLY A 90 5.07 4.25 2.54
C GLY A 90 4.20 5.35 1.93
N LEU A 91 3.85 5.24 0.65
CA LEU A 91 2.93 6.17 -0.01
C LEU A 91 1.53 6.12 0.61
N ALA A 92 0.99 4.93 0.88
CA ALA A 92 -0.31 4.79 1.54
C ALA A 92 -0.30 5.43 2.95
N VAL A 93 0.78 5.24 3.71
CA VAL A 93 0.96 5.84 5.04
C VAL A 93 1.03 7.36 4.95
N ILE A 94 1.78 7.91 3.98
CA ILE A 94 1.86 9.37 3.78
C ILE A 94 0.47 9.94 3.46
N LEU A 95 -0.26 9.33 2.53
CA LEU A 95 -1.61 9.76 2.16
C LEU A 95 -2.58 9.68 3.34
N PHE A 96 -2.50 8.65 4.17
CA PHE A 96 -3.30 8.53 5.38
C PHE A 96 -3.01 9.66 6.38
N ASN A 97 -1.73 9.97 6.61
CA ASN A 97 -1.36 11.08 7.51
C ASN A 97 -1.81 12.43 6.96
N LEU A 98 -1.72 12.64 5.64
CA LEU A 98 -2.25 13.85 5.01
C LEU A 98 -3.77 13.95 5.18
N TRP A 99 -4.49 12.84 5.02
CA TRP A 99 -5.92 12.81 5.27
C TRP A 99 -6.23 13.22 6.71
N LEU A 100 -5.55 12.64 7.71
CA LEU A 100 -5.74 13.05 9.11
C LEU A 100 -5.43 14.52 9.36
N ALA A 101 -4.42 15.08 8.68
CA ALA A 101 -4.05 16.49 8.83
C ALA A 101 -5.05 17.47 8.19
N PHE A 102 -5.75 17.07 7.12
CA PHE A 102 -6.70 17.93 6.41
C PHE A 102 -8.17 17.68 6.78
N GLY A 103 -8.50 16.50 7.29
CA GLY A 103 -9.86 16.07 7.62
C GLY A 103 -10.12 15.89 9.12
N GLY A 104 -9.12 16.14 9.96
CA GLY A 104 -9.24 16.16 11.42
C GLY A 104 -9.68 17.50 11.98
#